data_AF-A0A7L7YZ09-F1
#
_entry.id   AF-A0A7L7YZ09-F1
#
_cell.length_a   1.000
_cell.length_b   1.000
_cell.length_c   1.000
_cell.angle_alpha   90.00
_cell.angle_beta   90.00
_cell.angle_gamma   90.00
#
_symmetry.space_group_name_H-M   'P 1'
#
loop_
_entity.id
_entity.type
_entity.pdbx_description
1 polymer ?
#
loop_
_entity_poly.entity_id
_entity_poly.type
_entity_poly.pdbx_seq_one_letter_code
_entity_poly.pdbx_strand_id
1 'polypeptide(L)'
;MPVPSRDADAYAVLGVEPSASQDEIRRAYRRRVRAAHPDMGGSADEFQSVRDAFEAVGDPESRARYERTLHAAPPQEDPAGRAHPASPASTSSGAAWDPAARRGRPGAPRSRPPARTRSFGHPGGFARLRYLSLVREWLADPAEPSVPAAPVPPRGGPALADEPGPYVRRARAIVPPVAAVLLALVLLVSGLGAVAALVGLVVGAGIGLAAAGPAGRAWHRSEEPRRRAAARLQEDVLAHERALRAYPDLMAAYSARLARLEGLRRRFEADAYAPDLVAEVPVAASDALRAAVAQEETARELMELGPSYAFWNGVAVPRSGDALDHLVLGPQGLVAVESVPDGSDAATDPTARAAALHGLDARARALAREMDVPVVGLVLSLPSGVLGAAPVVLHAADDPQALPAYAVARTLLADHVAAGLPGLTSMDPERLLAVRTRLVLDARFV
;
A
#
# COMPACT_ATOMS: atom_id res chain seq x y z
N MET A 1 46.98 32.07 -13.06
CA MET A 1 46.81 31.55 -11.70
C MET A 1 45.97 30.29 -11.79
N PRO A 2 46.52 29.08 -11.55
CA PRO A 2 45.71 27.88 -11.47
C PRO A 2 45.29 27.63 -10.02
N VAL A 3 44.01 27.36 -9.80
CA VAL A 3 43.54 26.56 -8.66
C VAL A 3 42.68 25.42 -9.24
N PRO A 4 42.84 24.17 -8.79
CA PRO A 4 42.53 22.98 -9.58
C PRO A 4 41.24 22.27 -9.17
N SER A 5 40.87 21.28 -9.98
CA SER A 5 39.70 20.40 -9.93
C SER A 5 39.41 19.69 -8.57
N ARG A 6 38.18 19.84 -8.07
CA ARG A 6 37.17 18.78 -7.82
C ARG A 6 35.87 19.35 -7.25
N ASP A 7 35.90 20.60 -6.79
CA ASP A 7 34.76 21.39 -6.33
C ASP A 7 34.58 22.56 -7.29
N ALA A 8 33.84 22.37 -8.38
CA ALA A 8 33.50 23.49 -9.25
C ALA A 8 32.58 24.41 -8.46
N ASP A 9 33.07 25.60 -8.09
CA ASP A 9 32.30 26.61 -7.38
C ASP A 9 30.94 26.80 -8.09
N ALA A 10 29.84 26.52 -7.38
CA ALA A 10 28.50 26.56 -7.93
C ALA A 10 28.18 27.93 -8.54
N TYR A 11 28.76 29.00 -7.97
CA TYR A 11 28.66 30.35 -8.50
C TYR A 11 29.40 30.50 -9.85
N ALA A 12 30.61 29.94 -9.96
CA ALA A 12 31.37 29.92 -11.21
C ALA A 12 30.68 29.06 -12.30
N VAL A 13 30.07 27.93 -11.93
CA VAL A 13 29.32 27.06 -12.84
C VAL A 13 28.01 27.71 -13.32
N LEU A 14 27.38 28.57 -12.52
CA LEU A 14 26.23 29.36 -12.98
C LEU A 14 26.66 30.66 -13.68
N GLY A 15 27.89 31.12 -13.46
CA GLY A 15 28.43 32.36 -14.00
C GLY A 15 27.85 33.60 -13.32
N VAL A 16 27.73 33.53 -12.00
CA VAL A 16 27.23 34.61 -11.14
C VAL A 16 28.20 34.83 -9.99
N GLU A 17 28.19 36.03 -9.41
CA GLU A 17 28.97 36.32 -8.21
C GLU A 17 28.35 35.63 -6.98
N PRO A 18 29.13 35.26 -5.94
CA PRO A 18 28.60 34.76 -4.67
C PRO A 18 27.66 35.72 -3.96
N SER A 19 27.67 37.01 -4.30
CA SER A 19 26.73 38.02 -3.79
C SER A 19 25.44 38.14 -4.62
N ALA A 20 25.27 37.34 -5.69
CA ALA A 20 24.11 37.42 -6.56
C ALA A 20 22.80 37.11 -5.81
N SER A 21 21.74 37.83 -6.16
CA SER A 21 20.40 37.59 -5.65
C SER A 21 19.81 36.27 -6.16
N GLN A 22 18.80 35.74 -5.46
CA GLN A 22 18.14 34.49 -5.84
C GLN A 22 17.51 34.55 -7.25
N ASP A 23 17.00 35.71 -7.63
CA ASP A 23 16.45 35.92 -8.97
C ASP A 23 17.52 35.91 -10.06
N GLU A 24 18.73 36.41 -9.76
CA GLU A 24 19.86 36.38 -10.68
C GLU A 24 20.39 34.95 -10.87
N ILE A 25 20.46 34.17 -9.79
CA ILE A 25 20.82 32.73 -9.81
C ILE A 25 19.82 31.96 -10.69
N ARG A 26 18.51 32.15 -10.49
CA ARG A 26 17.46 31.50 -11.30
C ARG A 26 17.51 31.91 -12.77
N ARG A 27 17.80 33.18 -13.06
CA ARG A 27 17.98 33.67 -14.45
C ARG A 27 19.22 33.07 -15.09
N ALA A 28 20.32 32.97 -14.36
CA ALA A 28 21.58 32.38 -14.83
C ALA A 28 21.43 30.89 -15.15
N TYR A 29 20.77 30.14 -14.28
CA TYR A 29 20.42 28.74 -14.52
C TYR A 29 19.64 28.55 -15.83
N ARG A 30 18.56 29.32 -16.05
CA ARG A 30 17.78 29.22 -17.30
C ARG A 30 18.59 29.54 -18.55
N ARG A 31 19.58 30.43 -18.48
CA ARG A 31 20.48 30.71 -19.61
C ARG A 31 21.46 29.56 -19.85
N ARG A 32 22.10 29.06 -18.78
CA ARG A 32 23.07 27.96 -18.83
C ARG A 32 22.45 26.65 -19.31
N VAL A 33 21.25 26.31 -18.85
CA VAL A 33 20.51 25.11 -19.30
C VAL A 33 20.24 25.13 -20.81
N ARG A 34 19.90 26.30 -21.37
CA ARG A 34 19.69 26.44 -22.82
C ARG A 34 20.98 26.34 -23.62
N ALA A 35 22.08 26.88 -23.08
CA ALA A 35 23.40 26.78 -23.71
C ALA A 35 23.99 25.36 -23.64
N ALA A 36 23.75 24.64 -22.54
CA ALA A 36 24.22 23.28 -22.33
C ALA A 36 23.37 22.20 -23.02
N HIS A 37 22.27 22.58 -23.70
CA HIS A 37 21.42 21.62 -24.40
C HIS A 37 22.14 21.07 -25.65
N PRO A 38 22.06 19.76 -25.96
CA PRO A 38 22.74 19.14 -27.10
C PRO A 38 22.34 19.77 -28.46
N ASP A 39 21.09 20.23 -28.59
CA ASP A 39 20.62 20.94 -29.80
C ASP A 39 21.35 22.27 -30.06
N MET A 40 22.02 22.82 -29.06
CA MET A 40 22.80 24.08 -29.15
C MET A 40 24.32 23.84 -29.03
N GLY A 41 24.77 22.58 -29.10
CA GLY A 41 26.18 22.21 -29.06
C GLY A 41 26.76 21.98 -27.65
N GLY A 42 25.93 21.91 -26.61
CA GLY A 42 26.35 21.58 -25.24
C GLY A 42 26.52 20.07 -25.00
N SER A 43 27.20 19.70 -23.91
CA SER A 43 27.41 18.30 -23.51
C SER A 43 26.53 17.89 -22.33
N ALA A 44 26.23 16.59 -22.20
CA ALA A 44 25.48 16.05 -21.06
C ALA A 44 26.18 16.34 -19.72
N ASP A 45 27.52 16.34 -19.71
CA ASP A 45 28.34 16.64 -18.53
C ASP A 45 28.22 18.12 -18.12
N GLU A 46 28.19 19.04 -19.09
CA GLU A 46 27.98 20.47 -18.83
C GLU A 46 26.55 20.73 -18.32
N PHE A 47 25.57 20.05 -18.90
CA PHE A 47 24.18 20.13 -18.47
C PHE A 47 24.00 19.63 -17.03
N GLN A 48 24.63 18.51 -16.68
CA GLN A 48 24.60 17.97 -15.33
C GLN A 48 25.30 18.90 -14.34
N SER A 49 26.47 19.45 -14.70
CA SER A 49 27.20 20.42 -13.87
C SER A 49 26.36 21.66 -13.56
N VAL A 50 25.63 22.19 -14.54
CA VAL A 50 24.72 23.34 -14.36
C VAL A 50 23.55 23.01 -13.44
N ARG A 51 23.03 21.78 -13.49
CA ARG A 51 21.96 21.31 -12.60
C ARG A 51 22.44 21.14 -11.16
N ASP A 52 23.57 20.48 -10.96
CA ASP A 52 24.16 20.25 -9.65
C ASP A 52 24.50 21.59 -8.96
N ALA A 53 25.02 22.56 -9.73
CA ALA A 53 25.27 23.91 -9.23
C ALA A 53 23.98 24.63 -8.81
N PHE A 54 22.89 24.50 -9.58
CA PHE A 54 21.61 25.10 -9.20
C PHE A 54 20.95 24.41 -8.02
N GLU A 55 21.12 23.09 -7.85
CA GLU A 55 20.65 22.38 -6.65
C GLU A 55 21.41 22.85 -5.39
N ALA A 56 22.70 23.14 -5.52
CA ALA A 56 23.51 23.62 -4.40
C ALA A 56 23.15 25.04 -3.93
N VAL A 57 22.79 25.98 -4.83
CA VAL A 57 22.59 27.40 -4.46
C VAL A 57 21.25 28.03 -4.90
N GLY A 58 20.37 27.28 -5.56
CA GLY A 58 19.15 27.79 -6.20
C GLY A 58 17.99 28.10 -5.25
N ASP A 59 18.04 27.58 -4.03
CA ASP A 59 17.16 27.96 -2.93
C ASP A 59 17.96 28.50 -1.73
N PRO A 60 17.34 29.34 -0.87
CA PRO A 60 18.05 29.97 0.25
C PRO A 60 18.64 28.97 1.27
N GLU A 61 17.98 27.83 1.49
CA GLU A 61 18.40 26.85 2.50
C GLU A 61 19.60 26.02 2.01
N SER A 62 19.55 25.55 0.78
CA SER A 62 20.64 24.85 0.10
C SER A 62 21.86 25.77 -0.04
N ARG A 63 21.65 27.04 -0.42
CA ARG A 63 22.72 28.04 -0.47
C ARG A 63 23.40 28.23 0.89
N ALA A 64 22.63 28.37 1.97
CA ALA A 64 23.19 28.51 3.32
C ALA A 64 23.93 27.24 3.79
N ARG A 65 23.52 26.05 3.32
CA ARG A 65 24.26 24.80 3.55
C ARG A 65 25.56 24.77 2.76
N TYR A 66 25.52 25.15 1.49
CA TYR A 66 26.68 25.24 0.60
C TYR A 66 27.74 26.21 1.15
N GLU A 67 27.34 27.42 1.55
CA GLU A 67 28.26 28.43 2.10
C GLU A 67 28.91 27.98 3.42
N ARG A 68 28.19 27.25 4.28
CA ARG A 68 28.78 26.65 5.50
C ARG A 68 29.88 25.65 5.18
N THR A 69 29.77 24.92 4.07
CA THR A 69 30.81 23.97 3.64
C THR A 69 32.05 24.68 3.09
N LEU A 70 31.90 25.89 2.54
CA LEU A 70 33.03 26.72 2.07
C LEU A 70 33.81 27.38 3.21
N HIS A 71 33.17 27.64 4.35
CA HIS A 71 33.77 28.31 5.51
C HIS A 71 34.33 27.37 6.59
N ALA A 72 34.22 26.05 6.43
CA ALA A 72 34.82 25.08 7.33
C ALA A 72 36.34 24.95 7.04
N ALA A 73 37.17 25.52 7.91
CA ALA A 73 38.63 25.47 7.79
C ALA A 73 39.19 24.03 7.90
N PRO A 74 40.28 23.68 7.18
CA PRO A 74 40.93 22.38 7.32
C PRO A 74 41.65 22.25 8.68
N PRO A 75 41.75 21.03 9.26
CA PRO A 75 42.56 20.79 10.45
C PRO A 75 44.06 21.03 10.18
N GLN A 76 44.71 21.65 11.17
CA GLN A 76 46.13 22.00 11.21
C GLN A 76 47.03 20.74 11.17
N GLU A 77 47.95 20.66 10.21
CA GLU A 77 49.00 19.62 10.17
C GLU A 77 50.15 19.96 11.12
N ASP A 78 50.51 19.02 12.00
CA ASP A 78 51.62 19.13 12.96
C ASP A 78 52.93 18.62 12.30
N PRO A 79 54.05 19.38 12.31
CA PRO A 79 55.25 19.06 11.54
C PRO A 79 56.23 18.24 12.38
N ALA A 80 56.21 16.92 12.26
CA ALA A 80 57.30 16.08 12.75
C ALA A 80 57.46 14.82 11.89
N GLY A 81 58.35 14.91 10.90
CA GLY A 81 58.76 13.78 10.09
C GLY A 81 59.46 12.71 10.90
N ARG A 82 59.02 11.45 10.75
CA ARG A 82 59.85 10.26 10.98
C ARG A 82 59.56 9.20 9.92
N ALA A 83 60.66 8.62 9.46
CA ALA A 83 60.81 7.78 8.29
C ALA A 83 59.97 6.50 8.28
N HIS A 84 59.52 6.12 7.08
CA HIS A 84 59.00 4.78 6.77
C HIS A 84 60.14 3.77 6.69
N PRO A 85 60.04 2.58 7.33
CA PRO A 85 60.80 1.43 6.90
C PRO A 85 60.10 0.72 5.73
N ALA A 86 60.91 0.15 4.86
CA ALA A 86 60.59 -0.45 3.58
C ALA A 86 59.53 -1.58 3.62
N SER A 87 58.73 -1.66 2.56
CA SER A 87 57.90 -2.82 2.21
C SER A 87 58.76 -4.05 1.95
N PRO A 88 58.41 -5.25 2.43
CA PRO A 88 58.90 -6.48 1.85
C PRO A 88 57.98 -6.96 0.73
N ALA A 89 58.64 -7.61 -0.22
CA ALA A 89 58.14 -8.12 -1.46
C ALA A 89 57.03 -9.18 -1.31
N SER A 90 56.25 -9.29 -2.39
CA SER A 90 55.36 -10.38 -2.70
C SER A 90 56.07 -11.73 -2.70
N THR A 91 55.53 -12.70 -1.97
CA THR A 91 55.73 -14.12 -2.27
C THR A 91 54.40 -14.85 -2.07
N SER A 92 53.93 -15.45 -3.16
CA SER A 92 52.81 -16.37 -3.22
C SER A 92 53.18 -17.73 -2.62
N SER A 93 52.38 -18.23 -1.68
CA SER A 93 52.21 -19.67 -1.47
C SER A 93 50.88 -19.93 -0.78
N GLY A 94 50.12 -20.89 -1.32
CA GLY A 94 48.77 -21.22 -0.87
C GLY A 94 48.69 -21.59 0.62
N ALA A 95 47.71 -20.99 1.30
CA ALA A 95 47.22 -21.42 2.59
C ALA A 95 45.69 -21.20 2.62
N ALA A 96 45.00 -22.14 3.24
CA ALA A 96 43.55 -22.28 3.28
C ALA A 96 42.80 -20.98 3.68
N TRP A 97 41.70 -20.75 2.99
CA TRP A 97 40.80 -19.60 3.14
C TRP A 97 40.05 -19.65 4.48
N ASP A 98 40.27 -18.64 5.34
CA ASP A 98 39.48 -18.38 6.56
C ASP A 98 38.75 -17.02 6.43
N PRO A 99 37.41 -17.01 6.31
CA PRO A 99 36.63 -15.77 6.19
C PRO A 99 36.63 -14.90 7.47
N ALA A 100 37.07 -15.42 8.62
CA ALA A 100 37.15 -14.65 9.86
C ALA A 100 38.32 -13.64 9.88
N ALA A 101 39.35 -13.85 9.06
CA ALA A 101 40.57 -13.05 9.07
C ALA A 101 40.41 -11.63 8.45
N ARG A 102 39.28 -11.34 7.78
CA ARG A 102 38.99 -10.01 7.20
C ARG A 102 38.38 -9.02 8.19
N ARG A 103 38.02 -9.45 9.41
CA ARG A 103 37.68 -8.50 10.48
C ARG A 103 38.98 -7.90 11.00
N GLY A 104 39.38 -6.78 10.41
CA GLY A 104 40.60 -6.06 10.74
C GLY A 104 40.77 -5.87 12.25
N ARG A 105 42.03 -5.96 12.70
CA ARG A 105 42.47 -5.71 14.08
C ARG A 105 41.98 -4.33 14.53
N PRO A 106 41.36 -4.18 15.72
CA PRO A 106 40.95 -2.88 16.23
C PRO A 106 42.16 -1.94 16.31
N GLY A 107 42.12 -0.80 15.63
CA GLY A 107 43.15 0.26 15.73
C GLY A 107 44.08 0.46 14.53
N ALA A 108 43.89 -0.23 13.40
CA ALA A 108 44.64 0.09 12.18
C ALA A 108 44.08 1.36 11.49
N PRO A 109 44.90 2.37 11.17
CA PRO A 109 44.44 3.55 10.45
C PRO A 109 43.99 3.16 9.03
N ARG A 110 42.72 3.43 8.71
CA ARG A 110 42.12 3.17 7.40
C ARG A 110 42.63 4.19 6.38
N SER A 111 43.59 3.80 5.55
CA SER A 111 44.07 4.58 4.42
C SER A 111 43.06 4.53 3.27
N ARG A 112 42.41 5.68 3.00
CA ARG A 112 41.39 5.92 1.94
C ARG A 112 40.08 5.12 2.14
N PRO A 113 38.89 5.77 2.10
CA PRO A 113 37.65 4.99 2.12
C PRO A 113 37.63 4.05 0.91
N PRO A 114 37.38 2.74 1.08
CA PRO A 114 37.25 1.83 -0.05
C PRO A 114 36.16 2.38 -0.97
N ALA A 115 36.40 2.32 -2.27
CA ALA A 115 35.40 2.76 -3.25
C ALA A 115 34.12 1.96 -3.02
N ARG A 116 33.03 2.66 -2.67
CA ARG A 116 31.75 2.06 -2.30
C ARG A 116 31.05 1.49 -3.54
N THR A 117 30.27 0.43 -3.36
CA THR A 117 29.34 -0.06 -4.39
C THR A 117 28.45 1.10 -4.85
N ARG A 118 28.19 1.20 -6.15
CA ARG A 118 27.27 2.23 -6.66
C ARG A 118 25.83 1.74 -6.53
N SER A 119 24.95 2.55 -5.96
CA SER A 119 23.52 2.27 -5.89
C SER A 119 22.72 3.32 -6.66
N PHE A 120 21.64 2.88 -7.28
CA PHE A 120 20.67 3.72 -7.97
C PHE A 120 19.26 3.42 -7.47
N GLY A 121 18.36 4.41 -7.50
CA GLY A 121 16.99 4.27 -6.97
C GLY A 121 16.92 4.18 -5.45
N HIS A 122 15.68 4.08 -4.93
CA HIS A 122 15.41 4.02 -3.49
C HIS A 122 14.88 2.64 -3.10
N PRO A 123 15.60 1.87 -2.26
CA PRO A 123 15.08 0.59 -1.79
C PRO A 123 13.84 0.80 -0.92
N GLY A 124 12.82 -0.04 -1.09
CA GLY A 124 11.59 0.00 -0.30
C GLY A 124 10.62 1.13 -0.64
N GLY A 125 10.98 2.10 -1.49
CA GLY A 125 10.19 3.31 -1.76
C GLY A 125 8.77 3.00 -2.24
N PHE A 126 8.64 2.22 -3.32
CA PHE A 126 7.34 1.81 -3.86
C PHE A 126 6.50 1.00 -2.86
N ALA A 127 7.12 0.08 -2.12
CA ALA A 127 6.44 -0.71 -1.10
C ALA A 127 5.93 0.17 0.07
N ARG A 128 6.69 1.21 0.47
CA ARG A 128 6.22 2.22 1.43
C ARG A 128 5.07 3.06 0.89
N LEU A 129 5.11 3.46 -0.38
CA LEU A 129 3.99 4.19 -1.00
C LEU A 129 2.73 3.32 -1.04
N ARG A 130 2.87 2.03 -1.35
CA ARG A 130 1.78 1.06 -1.28
C ARG A 130 1.21 0.93 0.14
N TYR A 131 2.07 0.83 1.16
CA TYR A 131 1.67 0.86 2.57
C TYR A 131 0.82 2.11 2.88
N LEU A 132 1.36 3.29 2.58
CA LEU A 132 0.68 4.56 2.85
C LEU A 132 -0.65 4.68 2.09
N SER A 133 -0.71 4.20 0.85
CA SER A 133 -1.94 4.17 0.05
C SER A 133 -3.01 3.28 0.68
N LEU A 134 -2.64 2.05 1.06
CA LEU A 134 -3.56 1.10 1.68
C LEU A 134 -4.07 1.58 3.05
N VAL A 135 -3.19 2.22 3.84
CA VAL A 135 -3.61 2.82 5.12
C VAL A 135 -4.55 4.00 4.88
N ARG A 136 -4.27 4.87 3.91
CA ARG A 136 -5.16 6.00 3.57
C ARG A 136 -6.52 5.51 3.06
N GLU A 137 -6.53 4.50 2.22
CA GLU A 137 -7.75 3.86 1.73
C GLU A 137 -8.55 3.26 2.88
N TRP A 138 -7.90 2.51 3.77
CA TRP A 138 -8.53 1.95 4.97
C TRP A 138 -9.10 3.00 5.92
N LEU A 139 -8.41 4.14 6.07
CA LEU A 139 -8.90 5.27 6.87
C LEU A 139 -10.02 6.05 6.16
N ALA A 140 -10.12 5.96 4.83
CA ALA A 140 -11.13 6.63 4.01
C ALA A 140 -12.41 5.80 3.82
N ASP A 141 -12.29 4.48 3.68
CA ASP A 141 -13.40 3.53 3.55
C ASP A 141 -13.43 2.53 4.71
N PRO A 142 -14.00 2.93 5.84
CA PRO A 142 -14.16 2.02 6.95
C PRO A 142 -15.41 1.19 6.61
N ALA A 143 -15.25 -0.09 6.26
CA ALA A 143 -16.34 -1.04 5.97
C ALA A 143 -17.62 -0.78 6.78
N GLU A 144 -18.72 -0.41 6.12
CA GLU A 144 -19.97 0.02 6.76
C GLU A 144 -20.42 -0.96 7.85
N PRO A 145 -20.85 -0.49 9.04
CA PRO A 145 -21.66 -1.35 9.90
C PRO A 145 -22.89 -1.75 9.10
N SER A 146 -23.12 -3.05 8.91
CA SER A 146 -24.32 -3.55 8.28
C SER A 146 -25.52 -3.11 9.12
N VAL A 147 -26.15 -2.01 8.72
CA VAL A 147 -27.44 -1.61 9.28
C VAL A 147 -28.41 -2.67 8.78
N PRO A 148 -29.05 -3.47 9.65
CA PRO A 148 -30.15 -4.30 9.20
C PRO A 148 -31.16 -3.34 8.59
N ALA A 149 -31.44 -3.48 7.29
CA ALA A 149 -32.30 -2.57 6.56
C ALA A 149 -33.62 -2.42 7.33
N ALA A 150 -33.77 -1.31 8.07
CA ALA A 150 -35.06 -0.95 8.60
C ALA A 150 -35.93 -0.70 7.36
N PRO A 151 -37.10 -1.34 7.25
CA PRO A 151 -37.99 -1.07 6.13
C PRO A 151 -38.32 0.42 6.16
N VAL A 152 -37.74 1.17 5.23
CA VAL A 152 -38.12 2.57 5.02
C VAL A 152 -39.52 2.51 4.45
N PRO A 153 -40.56 3.01 5.16
CA PRO A 153 -41.89 3.05 4.58
C PRO A 153 -41.81 3.88 3.28
N PRO A 154 -42.45 3.45 2.19
CA PRO A 154 -42.39 4.18 0.93
C PRO A 154 -42.83 5.63 1.16
N ARG A 155 -41.98 6.59 0.76
CA ARG A 155 -42.37 8.00 0.70
C ARG A 155 -43.49 8.12 -0.34
N GLY A 156 -44.72 8.17 0.15
CA GLY A 156 -45.93 8.16 -0.68
C GLY A 156 -46.75 6.87 -0.52
N GLY A 157 -47.18 6.54 0.69
CA GLY A 157 -48.44 5.79 0.82
C GLY A 157 -49.57 6.61 0.20
N PRO A 158 -50.59 5.99 -0.43
CA PRO A 158 -51.67 6.74 -1.04
C PRO A 158 -52.23 7.68 0.03
N ALA A 159 -52.22 8.98 -0.27
CA ALA A 159 -52.98 9.95 0.49
C ALA A 159 -54.34 9.32 0.77
N LEU A 160 -54.80 9.38 2.01
CA LEU A 160 -56.22 9.19 2.34
C LEU A 160 -57.00 10.02 1.33
N ALA A 161 -57.48 9.37 0.27
CA ALA A 161 -58.14 10.05 -0.82
C ALA A 161 -59.43 10.62 -0.24
N ASP A 162 -59.63 11.92 -0.43
CA ASP A 162 -60.80 12.70 -0.02
C ASP A 162 -62.12 12.26 -0.69
N GLU A 163 -62.19 11.06 -1.28
CA GLU A 163 -63.46 10.51 -1.72
C GLU A 163 -64.11 9.70 -0.59
N PRO A 164 -65.36 10.00 -0.20
CA PRO A 164 -66.11 9.15 0.71
C PRO A 164 -66.32 7.80 0.02
N GLY A 165 -65.48 6.83 0.39
CA GLY A 165 -65.51 5.49 -0.17
C GLY A 165 -66.88 4.81 -0.03
N PRO A 166 -67.08 3.64 -0.68
CA PRO A 166 -68.35 2.90 -0.74
C PRO A 166 -68.98 2.52 0.63
N TYR A 167 -68.31 2.88 1.73
CA TYR A 167 -68.76 2.81 3.11
C TYR A 167 -70.00 3.68 3.39
N VAL A 168 -70.12 4.88 2.82
CA VAL A 168 -71.32 5.74 3.05
C VAL A 168 -72.60 5.10 2.48
N ARG A 169 -72.48 4.26 1.45
CA ARG A 169 -73.60 3.49 0.88
C ARG A 169 -73.95 2.23 1.68
N ARG A 170 -73.02 1.64 2.44
CA ARG A 170 -73.27 0.43 3.26
C ARG A 170 -73.51 0.69 4.75
N ALA A 171 -73.08 1.84 5.29
CA ALA A 171 -73.46 2.25 6.64
C ALA A 171 -75.00 2.32 6.80
N ARG A 172 -75.72 2.72 5.73
CA ARG A 172 -77.20 2.65 5.67
C ARG A 172 -77.79 1.23 5.77
N ALA A 173 -77.00 0.17 5.60
CA ALA A 173 -77.44 -1.22 5.73
C ALA A 173 -77.15 -1.83 7.13
N ILE A 174 -76.27 -1.23 7.93
CA ILE A 174 -75.86 -1.74 9.27
C ILE A 174 -76.53 -0.96 10.43
N VAL A 175 -77.07 0.23 10.16
CA VAL A 175 -77.92 0.97 11.11
C VAL A 175 -79.14 0.17 11.62
N PRO A 176 -79.90 -0.60 10.79
CA PRO A 176 -81.08 -1.33 11.28
C PRO A 176 -80.81 -2.41 12.35
N PRO A 177 -79.79 -3.28 12.26
CA PRO A 177 -79.55 -4.29 13.32
C PRO A 177 -79.07 -3.69 14.65
N VAL A 178 -78.25 -2.63 14.62
CA VAL A 178 -77.78 -1.96 15.86
C VAL A 178 -78.94 -1.22 16.54
N ALA A 179 -79.80 -0.55 15.75
CA ALA A 179 -81.01 0.07 16.26
C ALA A 179 -81.99 -0.98 16.84
N ALA A 180 -82.11 -2.16 16.24
CA ALA A 180 -82.94 -3.25 16.76
C ALA A 180 -82.40 -3.83 18.08
N VAL A 181 -81.08 -3.96 18.23
CA VAL A 181 -80.45 -4.40 19.49
C VAL A 181 -80.65 -3.35 20.59
N LEU A 182 -80.49 -2.06 20.29
CA LEU A 182 -80.76 -0.98 21.23
C LEU A 182 -82.25 -0.90 21.61
N LEU A 183 -83.17 -1.08 20.65
CA LEU A 183 -84.61 -1.15 20.91
C LEU A 183 -84.97 -2.35 21.79
N ALA A 184 -84.37 -3.52 21.55
CA ALA A 184 -84.55 -4.70 22.39
C ALA A 184 -84.04 -4.46 23.82
N LEU A 185 -82.91 -3.77 23.98
CA LEU A 185 -82.36 -3.39 25.28
C LEU A 185 -83.30 -2.41 26.02
N VAL A 186 -83.87 -1.43 25.31
CA VAL A 186 -84.84 -0.46 25.86
C VAL A 186 -86.14 -1.16 26.27
N LEU A 187 -86.65 -2.10 25.47
CA LEU A 187 -87.85 -2.88 25.79
C LEU A 187 -87.63 -3.83 26.98
N LEU A 188 -86.42 -4.37 27.15
CA LEU A 188 -86.03 -5.20 28.29
C LEU A 188 -86.04 -4.39 29.60
N VAL A 189 -85.50 -3.17 29.57
CA VAL A 189 -85.48 -2.25 30.73
C VAL A 189 -86.88 -1.73 31.08
N SER A 190 -87.81 -1.71 30.13
CA SER A 190 -89.18 -1.19 30.30
C SER A 190 -90.20 -2.21 30.84
N GLY A 191 -89.77 -3.40 31.27
CA GLY A 191 -90.66 -4.40 31.90
C GLY A 191 -91.47 -5.29 30.94
N LEU A 192 -91.21 -5.23 29.63
CA LEU A 192 -91.77 -6.13 28.59
C LEU A 192 -90.80 -7.29 28.26
N GLY A 193 -90.32 -7.98 29.29
CA GLY A 193 -89.20 -8.95 29.19
C GLY A 193 -89.41 -10.11 28.22
N ALA A 194 -90.65 -10.58 28.03
CA ALA A 194 -90.94 -11.69 27.11
C ALA A 194 -90.75 -11.32 25.63
N VAL A 195 -91.05 -10.07 25.26
CA VAL A 195 -90.88 -9.58 23.87
C VAL A 195 -89.41 -9.30 23.57
N ALA A 196 -88.68 -8.74 24.54
CA ALA A 196 -87.24 -8.51 24.41
C ALA A 196 -86.44 -9.82 24.31
N ALA A 197 -86.82 -10.86 25.04
CA ALA A 197 -86.21 -12.20 24.93
C ALA A 197 -86.47 -12.84 23.55
N LEU A 198 -87.69 -12.72 23.02
CA LEU A 198 -88.05 -13.23 21.70
C LEU A 198 -87.31 -12.48 20.57
N VAL A 199 -87.24 -11.15 20.65
CA VAL A 199 -86.48 -10.32 19.70
C VAL A 199 -84.98 -10.63 19.80
N GLY A 200 -84.44 -10.76 21.02
CA GLY A 200 -83.04 -11.14 21.23
C GLY A 200 -82.71 -12.52 20.68
N LEU A 201 -83.62 -13.49 20.80
CA LEU A 201 -83.43 -14.84 20.26
C LEU A 201 -83.56 -14.89 18.73
N VAL A 202 -84.50 -14.15 18.14
CA VAL A 202 -84.66 -14.05 16.67
C VAL A 202 -83.51 -13.28 16.04
N VAL A 203 -83.05 -12.19 16.67
CA VAL A 203 -81.89 -11.42 16.22
C VAL A 203 -80.60 -12.21 16.45
N GLY A 204 -80.46 -12.89 17.59
CA GLY A 204 -79.32 -13.77 17.89
C GLY A 204 -79.23 -14.98 16.96
N ALA A 205 -80.35 -15.66 16.68
CA ALA A 205 -80.43 -16.75 15.72
C ALA A 205 -80.21 -16.27 14.28
N GLY A 206 -80.74 -15.09 13.92
CA GLY A 206 -80.52 -14.46 12.61
C GLY A 206 -79.07 -14.06 12.38
N ILE A 207 -78.39 -13.52 13.40
CA ILE A 207 -76.96 -13.18 13.35
C ILE A 207 -76.10 -14.46 13.31
N GLY A 208 -76.46 -15.49 14.08
CA GLY A 208 -75.79 -16.79 14.07
C GLY A 208 -75.90 -17.54 12.73
N LEU A 209 -77.09 -17.58 12.14
CA LEU A 209 -77.32 -18.18 10.81
C LEU A 209 -76.75 -17.32 9.67
N ALA A 210 -76.77 -15.99 9.78
CA ALA A 210 -76.14 -15.12 8.79
C ALA A 210 -74.62 -15.27 8.81
N ALA A 211 -73.99 -15.45 9.98
CA ALA A 211 -72.56 -15.72 10.11
C ALA A 211 -72.16 -17.11 9.58
N ALA A 212 -73.01 -18.13 9.75
CA ALA A 212 -72.78 -19.50 9.28
C ALA A 212 -73.25 -19.78 7.83
N GLY A 213 -73.99 -18.85 7.22
CA GLY A 213 -74.54 -18.97 5.86
C GLY A 213 -73.57 -18.50 4.75
N PRO A 214 -73.91 -18.73 3.46
CA PRO A 214 -73.09 -18.31 2.33
C PRO A 214 -72.83 -16.79 2.29
N ALA A 215 -73.77 -15.98 2.79
CA ALA A 215 -73.62 -14.52 2.92
C ALA A 215 -72.61 -14.12 4.01
N GLY A 216 -72.60 -14.77 5.18
CA GLY A 216 -71.58 -14.56 6.22
C GLY A 216 -70.20 -15.02 5.79
N ARG A 217 -70.11 -16.15 5.09
CA ARG A 217 -68.85 -16.61 4.46
C ARG A 217 -68.37 -15.64 3.38
N ALA A 218 -69.28 -15.01 2.61
CA ALA A 218 -68.92 -13.99 1.62
C ALA A 218 -68.45 -12.69 2.30
N TRP A 219 -69.12 -12.27 3.38
CA TRP A 219 -68.71 -11.12 4.18
C TRP A 219 -67.33 -11.34 4.84
N HIS A 220 -67.11 -12.50 5.47
CA HIS A 220 -65.82 -12.84 6.08
C HIS A 220 -64.70 -12.88 5.04
N ARG A 221 -64.94 -13.48 3.86
CA ARG A 221 -63.99 -13.46 2.74
C ARG A 221 -63.73 -12.06 2.21
N SER A 222 -64.72 -11.16 2.25
CA SER A 222 -64.54 -9.76 1.84
C SER A 222 -63.77 -8.91 2.87
N GLU A 223 -63.77 -9.32 4.13
CA GLU A 223 -63.08 -8.62 5.23
C GLU A 223 -61.64 -9.10 5.43
N GLU A 224 -61.32 -10.28 4.92
CA GLU A 224 -60.00 -10.90 5.08
C GLU A 224 -58.84 -10.09 4.47
N PRO A 225 -58.97 -9.48 3.27
CA PRO A 225 -57.96 -8.57 2.75
C PRO A 225 -57.72 -7.36 3.66
N ARG A 226 -58.76 -6.85 4.34
CA ARG A 226 -58.64 -5.72 5.26
C ARG A 226 -57.96 -6.10 6.56
N ARG A 227 -58.28 -7.28 7.12
CA ARG A 227 -57.57 -7.81 8.29
C ARG A 227 -56.09 -8.00 8.00
N ARG A 228 -55.75 -8.49 6.81
CA ARG A 228 -54.35 -8.60 6.36
C ARG A 228 -53.70 -7.22 6.19
N ALA A 229 -54.41 -6.24 5.62
CA ALA A 229 -53.89 -4.88 5.47
C ALA A 229 -53.67 -4.17 6.83
N ALA A 230 -54.61 -4.33 7.77
CA ALA A 230 -54.49 -3.81 9.13
C ALA A 230 -53.37 -4.48 9.92
N ALA A 231 -53.21 -5.81 9.80
CA ALA A 231 -52.09 -6.53 10.40
C ALA A 231 -50.74 -6.04 9.86
N ARG A 232 -50.62 -5.81 8.54
CA ARG A 232 -49.42 -5.23 7.93
C ARG A 232 -49.11 -3.82 8.45
N LEU A 233 -50.10 -2.94 8.51
CA LEU A 233 -49.93 -1.59 9.07
C LEU A 233 -49.49 -1.63 10.54
N GLN A 234 -50.04 -2.57 11.33
CA GLN A 234 -49.65 -2.74 12.73
C GLN A 234 -48.22 -3.30 12.85
N GLU A 235 -47.84 -4.26 12.01
CA GLU A 235 -46.46 -4.74 11.90
C GLU A 235 -45.49 -3.62 11.50
N ASP A 236 -45.87 -2.76 10.56
CA ASP A 236 -45.08 -1.62 10.09
C ASP A 236 -44.89 -0.57 11.19
N VAL A 237 -45.94 -0.23 11.93
CA VAL A 237 -45.85 0.71 13.08
C VAL A 237 -44.96 0.13 14.18
N LEU A 238 -45.13 -1.15 14.53
CA LEU A 238 -44.28 -1.80 15.52
C LEU A 238 -42.83 -1.96 15.04
N ALA A 239 -42.60 -2.11 13.74
CA ALA A 239 -41.26 -2.09 13.15
C ALA A 239 -40.64 -0.69 13.22
N HIS A 240 -41.42 0.35 12.93
CA HIS A 240 -40.98 1.74 13.03
C HIS A 240 -40.64 2.13 14.48
N GLU A 241 -41.47 1.76 15.46
CA GLU A 241 -41.16 1.98 16.87
C GLU A 241 -39.91 1.22 17.33
N ARG A 242 -39.70 -0.01 16.86
CA ARG A 242 -38.47 -0.76 17.14
C ARG A 242 -37.24 -0.06 16.57
N ALA A 243 -37.34 0.48 15.35
CA ALA A 243 -36.26 1.25 14.72
C ALA A 243 -35.95 2.55 15.49
N LEU A 244 -36.98 3.30 15.91
CA LEU A 244 -36.80 4.51 16.72
C LEU A 244 -36.16 4.21 18.09
N ARG A 245 -36.51 3.08 18.72
CA ARG A 245 -35.88 2.64 19.97
C ARG A 245 -34.42 2.23 19.80
N ALA A 246 -34.05 1.67 18.65
CA ALA A 246 -32.67 1.28 18.33
C ALA A 246 -31.80 2.46 17.85
N TYR A 247 -32.41 3.59 17.49
CA TYR A 247 -31.69 4.74 16.94
C TYR A 247 -30.60 5.31 17.86
N PRO A 248 -30.81 5.51 19.18
CA PRO A 248 -29.76 6.00 20.08
C PRO A 248 -28.53 5.07 20.11
N ASP A 249 -28.74 3.76 20.14
CA ASP A 249 -27.65 2.77 20.16
C ASP A 249 -26.88 2.78 18.83
N LEU A 250 -27.59 2.90 17.70
CA LEU A 250 -26.98 3.06 16.38
C LEU A 250 -26.13 4.33 16.30
N MET A 251 -26.64 5.45 16.82
CA MET A 251 -25.91 6.72 16.86
C MET A 251 -24.71 6.68 17.82
N ALA A 252 -24.82 5.98 18.95
CA ALA A 252 -23.71 5.75 19.87
C ALA A 252 -22.62 4.89 19.20
N ALA A 253 -23.00 3.81 18.50
CA ALA A 253 -22.06 2.99 17.74
C ALA A 253 -21.37 3.78 16.62
N TYR A 254 -22.12 4.60 15.88
CA TYR A 254 -21.59 5.46 14.83
C TYR A 254 -20.62 6.53 15.37
N SER A 255 -20.97 7.21 16.46
CA SER A 255 -20.10 8.22 17.09
C SER A 255 -18.84 7.61 17.70
N ALA A 256 -18.94 6.46 18.37
CA ALA A 256 -17.78 5.73 18.89
C ALA A 256 -16.83 5.31 17.75
N ARG A 257 -17.39 4.88 16.62
CA ARG A 257 -16.62 4.56 15.42
C ARG A 257 -15.92 5.78 14.84
N LEU A 258 -16.60 6.92 14.68
CA LEU A 258 -15.99 8.15 14.20
C LEU A 258 -14.86 8.62 15.12
N ALA A 259 -15.06 8.58 16.44
CA ALA A 259 -14.03 8.92 17.42
C ALA A 259 -12.81 7.99 17.31
N ARG A 260 -13.03 6.68 17.09
CA ARG A 260 -11.95 5.73 16.82
C ARG A 260 -11.19 6.10 15.55
N LEU A 261 -11.87 6.35 14.43
CA LEU A 261 -11.24 6.70 13.15
C LEU A 261 -10.44 8.00 13.24
N GLU A 262 -10.97 9.01 13.93
CA GLU A 262 -10.25 10.26 14.17
C GLU A 262 -9.01 10.06 15.07
N GLY A 263 -9.10 9.15 16.06
CA GLY A 263 -7.95 8.68 16.82
C GLY A 263 -6.88 8.03 15.95
N LEU A 264 -7.29 7.11 15.06
CA LEU A 264 -6.39 6.46 14.11
C LEU A 264 -5.72 7.46 13.16
N ARG A 265 -6.50 8.40 12.60
CA ARG A 265 -5.98 9.41 11.68
C ARG A 265 -4.96 10.32 12.36
N ARG A 266 -5.22 10.76 13.59
CA ARG A 266 -4.24 11.56 14.37
C ARG A 266 -2.95 10.80 14.64
N ARG A 267 -3.02 9.50 14.97
CA ARG A 267 -1.80 8.68 15.12
C ARG A 267 -1.05 8.55 13.80
N PHE A 268 -1.74 8.28 12.70
CA PHE A 268 -1.13 8.19 11.36
C PHE A 268 -0.48 9.52 10.92
N GLU A 269 -1.10 10.66 11.21
CA GLU A 269 -0.54 11.98 10.93
C GLU A 269 0.67 12.30 11.81
N ALA A 270 0.70 11.81 13.05
CA ALA A 270 1.82 11.99 13.96
C ALA A 270 3.02 11.11 13.60
N ASP A 271 2.78 9.81 13.39
CA ASP A 271 3.78 8.84 12.94
C ASP A 271 3.09 7.70 12.20
N ALA A 272 3.21 7.73 10.87
CA ALA A 272 2.63 6.72 9.99
C ALA A 272 3.23 5.32 10.21
N TYR A 273 4.39 5.18 10.86
CA TYR A 273 5.09 3.91 11.04
C TYR A 273 5.14 3.46 12.51
N ALA A 274 4.35 4.09 13.38
CA ALA A 274 4.31 3.74 14.79
C ALA A 274 3.95 2.24 14.99
N PRO A 275 4.69 1.48 15.83
CA PRO A 275 4.48 0.03 15.96
C PRO A 275 3.07 -0.36 16.41
N ASP A 276 2.45 0.44 17.28
CA ASP A 276 1.07 0.24 17.73
C ASP A 276 0.05 0.47 16.60
N LEU A 277 0.29 1.45 15.73
CA LEU A 277 -0.54 1.67 14.54
C LEU A 277 -0.36 0.54 13.52
N VAL A 278 0.88 0.14 13.24
CA VAL A 278 1.20 -0.95 12.29
C VAL A 278 0.58 -2.29 12.73
N ALA A 279 0.40 -2.52 14.03
CA ALA A 279 -0.29 -3.69 14.54
C ALA A 279 -1.81 -3.69 14.25
N GLU A 280 -2.42 -2.52 13.99
CA GLU A 280 -3.86 -2.37 13.75
C GLU A 280 -4.25 -2.26 12.27
N VAL A 281 -3.30 -1.98 11.37
CA VAL A 281 -3.60 -1.82 9.93
C VAL A 281 -3.99 -3.15 9.27
N PRO A 282 -4.68 -3.13 8.11
CA PRO A 282 -4.96 -4.34 7.35
C PRO A 282 -3.69 -5.13 7.01
N VAL A 283 -3.82 -6.46 6.94
CA VAL A 283 -2.71 -7.39 6.63
C VAL A 283 -1.96 -6.96 5.36
N ALA A 284 -2.68 -6.63 4.29
CA ALA A 284 -2.08 -6.17 3.04
C ALA A 284 -1.18 -4.92 3.19
N ALA A 285 -1.53 -3.99 4.11
CA ALA A 285 -0.69 -2.83 4.39
C ALA A 285 0.55 -3.25 5.18
N SER A 286 0.38 -4.04 6.25
CA SER A 286 1.51 -4.56 7.03
C SER A 286 2.49 -5.36 6.16
N ASP A 287 1.99 -6.18 5.23
CA ASP A 287 2.79 -6.93 4.26
C ASP A 287 3.62 -6.02 3.36
N ALA A 288 3.02 -4.93 2.85
CA ALA A 288 3.73 -3.94 2.05
C ALA A 288 4.84 -3.25 2.86
N LEU A 289 4.62 -2.95 4.14
CA LEU A 289 5.64 -2.38 5.01
C LEU A 289 6.77 -3.40 5.29
N ARG A 290 6.44 -4.67 5.55
CA ARG A 290 7.43 -5.74 5.73
C ARG A 290 8.27 -5.93 4.46
N ALA A 291 7.67 -5.84 3.28
CA ALA A 291 8.40 -5.85 2.01
C ALA A 291 9.35 -4.66 1.87
N ALA A 292 8.92 -3.45 2.22
CA ALA A 292 9.79 -2.28 2.20
C ALA A 292 11.03 -2.45 3.10
N VAL A 293 10.82 -2.92 4.33
CA VAL A 293 11.92 -3.18 5.28
C VAL A 293 12.87 -4.24 4.74
N ALA A 294 12.35 -5.34 4.17
CA ALA A 294 13.17 -6.39 3.59
C ALA A 294 14.05 -5.88 2.44
N GLN A 295 13.50 -5.01 1.57
CA GLN A 295 14.25 -4.37 0.48
C GLN A 295 15.35 -3.44 1.01
N GLU A 296 15.06 -2.64 2.04
CA GLU A 296 16.04 -1.76 2.67
C GLU A 296 17.19 -2.53 3.32
N GLU A 297 16.88 -3.64 3.97
CA GLU A 297 17.89 -4.52 4.55
C GLU A 297 18.74 -5.20 3.48
N THR A 298 18.11 -5.75 2.43
CA THR A 298 18.86 -6.34 1.31
C THR A 298 19.77 -5.32 0.64
N ALA A 299 19.29 -4.10 0.41
CA ALA A 299 20.11 -3.03 -0.16
C ALA A 299 21.29 -2.64 0.73
N ARG A 300 21.14 -2.71 2.06
CA ARG A 300 22.23 -2.47 3.01
C ARG A 300 23.34 -3.51 2.86
N GLU A 301 22.98 -4.78 2.69
CA GLU A 301 23.96 -5.86 2.43
C GLU A 301 24.66 -5.66 1.08
N LEU A 302 23.91 -5.32 0.02
CA LEU A 302 24.48 -5.08 -1.31
C LEU A 302 25.50 -3.92 -1.35
N MET A 303 25.43 -2.96 -0.41
CA MET A 303 26.42 -1.88 -0.30
C MET A 303 27.83 -2.37 0.03
N GLU A 304 27.98 -3.60 0.56
CA GLU A 304 29.28 -4.18 0.94
C GLU A 304 29.99 -4.91 -0.22
N LEU A 305 29.37 -5.06 -1.39
CA LEU A 305 29.93 -5.76 -2.56
C LEU A 305 31.24 -5.15 -3.12
N GLY A 306 31.49 -3.86 -2.86
CA GLY A 306 32.66 -3.14 -3.35
C GLY A 306 32.49 -2.54 -4.75
N PRO A 307 33.56 -1.92 -5.29
CA PRO A 307 33.47 -1.00 -6.44
C PRO A 307 33.27 -1.68 -7.79
N SER A 308 33.50 -2.99 -7.87
CA SER A 308 33.26 -3.79 -9.08
C SER A 308 31.78 -4.06 -9.33
N TYR A 309 30.92 -3.69 -8.37
CA TYR A 309 29.49 -3.90 -8.42
C TYR A 309 28.73 -2.58 -8.49
N ALA A 310 27.58 -2.65 -9.13
CA ALA A 310 26.56 -1.61 -9.08
C ALA A 310 25.19 -2.28 -8.95
N PHE A 311 24.25 -1.64 -8.26
CA PHE A 311 22.89 -2.13 -8.20
C PHE A 311 21.83 -1.04 -8.29
N TRP A 312 20.66 -1.43 -8.78
CA TRP A 312 19.49 -0.57 -8.99
C TRP A 312 18.36 -1.11 -8.12
N ASN A 313 17.70 -0.22 -7.38
CA ASN A 313 16.62 -0.54 -6.45
C ASN A 313 15.28 -0.09 -7.03
N GLY A 314 14.24 -0.91 -6.92
CA GLY A 314 12.89 -0.56 -7.34
C GLY A 314 12.80 -0.24 -8.83
N VAL A 315 13.29 -1.15 -9.68
CA VAL A 315 13.30 -0.95 -11.13
C VAL A 315 11.95 -1.32 -11.71
N ALA A 316 11.26 -0.36 -12.32
CA ALA A 316 9.97 -0.55 -12.96
C ALA A 316 10.07 -1.59 -14.08
N VAL A 317 9.20 -2.60 -14.04
CA VAL A 317 9.00 -3.54 -15.14
C VAL A 317 7.94 -2.93 -16.05
N PRO A 318 8.26 -2.53 -17.28
CA PRO A 318 7.30 -1.76 -18.04
C PRO A 318 6.12 -2.65 -18.49
N ARG A 319 4.95 -2.01 -18.65
CA ARG A 319 3.66 -2.65 -18.98
C ARG A 319 3.09 -3.62 -17.94
N SER A 320 3.80 -3.99 -16.87
CA SER A 320 3.24 -4.81 -15.78
C SER A 320 2.66 -3.97 -14.63
N GLY A 321 3.13 -2.73 -14.46
CA GLY A 321 2.81 -1.92 -13.27
C GLY A 321 3.49 -2.44 -12.00
N ASP A 322 4.50 -3.30 -12.16
CA ASP A 322 5.26 -3.94 -11.10
C ASP A 322 6.74 -3.51 -11.16
N ALA A 323 7.53 -3.88 -10.16
CA ALA A 323 8.94 -3.56 -10.10
C ALA A 323 9.79 -4.77 -9.67
N LEU A 324 11.07 -4.74 -10.03
CA LEU A 324 12.08 -5.60 -9.43
C LEU A 324 12.69 -4.89 -8.23
N ASP A 325 12.82 -5.63 -7.12
CA ASP A 325 13.38 -5.11 -5.87
C ASP A 325 14.81 -4.61 -6.07
N HIS A 326 15.70 -5.48 -6.54
CA HIS A 326 17.07 -5.11 -6.86
C HIS A 326 17.58 -5.80 -8.14
N LEU A 327 18.37 -5.07 -8.91
CA LEU A 327 19.21 -5.60 -9.98
C LEU A 327 20.66 -5.38 -9.61
N VAL A 328 21.47 -6.44 -9.60
CA VAL A 328 22.89 -6.37 -9.24
C VAL A 328 23.73 -6.71 -10.46
N LEU A 329 24.55 -5.76 -10.90
CA LEU A 329 25.51 -5.95 -11.97
C LEU A 329 26.91 -6.14 -11.37
N GLY A 330 27.53 -7.28 -11.67
CA GLY A 330 28.88 -7.61 -11.26
C GLY A 330 29.64 -8.38 -12.34
N PRO A 331 30.84 -8.90 -12.03
CA PRO A 331 31.68 -9.62 -13.00
C PRO A 331 31.01 -10.84 -13.65
N GLN A 332 30.07 -11.51 -12.98
CA GLN A 332 29.31 -12.64 -13.53
C GLN A 332 28.10 -12.21 -14.39
N GLY A 333 27.78 -10.92 -14.45
CA GLY A 333 26.62 -10.40 -15.18
C GLY A 333 25.57 -9.75 -14.29
N LEU A 334 24.37 -9.60 -14.84
CA LEU A 334 23.23 -8.96 -14.20
C LEU A 334 22.33 -10.00 -13.52
N VAL A 335 22.15 -9.90 -12.21
CA VAL A 335 21.32 -10.80 -11.41
C VAL A 335 20.14 -10.02 -10.84
N ALA A 336 18.94 -10.61 -10.90
CA ALA A 336 17.76 -10.06 -10.24
C ALA A 336 17.63 -10.63 -8.83
N VAL A 337 17.44 -9.76 -7.84
CA VAL A 337 17.33 -10.12 -6.42
C VAL A 337 15.95 -9.71 -5.91
N GLU A 338 15.21 -10.65 -5.34
CA GLU A 338 13.95 -10.41 -4.62
C GLU A 338 14.19 -10.45 -3.11
N SER A 339 13.63 -9.50 -2.39
CA SER A 339 13.74 -9.42 -0.93
C SER A 339 12.56 -10.09 -0.26
N VAL A 340 12.76 -11.29 0.28
CA VAL A 340 11.69 -12.05 0.93
C VAL A 340 11.45 -11.51 2.35
N PRO A 341 10.24 -11.02 2.68
CA PRO A 341 9.99 -10.40 3.98
C PRO A 341 10.01 -11.39 5.14
N ASP A 342 10.36 -10.88 6.32
CA ASP A 342 10.28 -11.64 7.57
C ASP A 342 8.83 -12.07 7.84
N GLY A 343 8.65 -13.33 8.23
CA GLY A 343 7.33 -13.92 8.46
C GLY A 343 6.47 -14.06 7.21
N SER A 344 7.06 -14.02 6.00
CA SER A 344 6.37 -14.41 4.77
C SER A 344 6.42 -15.93 4.57
N ASP A 345 5.40 -16.51 3.95
CA ASP A 345 5.35 -17.95 3.68
C ASP A 345 6.54 -18.39 2.78
N ALA A 346 6.99 -17.54 1.86
CA ALA A 346 8.14 -17.83 0.99
C ALA A 346 9.47 -18.03 1.77
N ALA A 347 9.55 -17.52 3.00
CA ALA A 347 10.69 -17.78 3.88
C ALA A 347 10.70 -19.23 4.38
N THR A 348 9.54 -19.80 4.72
CA THR A 348 9.45 -21.11 5.40
C THR A 348 8.96 -22.25 4.52
N ASP A 349 8.05 -21.98 3.58
CA ASP A 349 7.40 -22.96 2.73
C ASP A 349 8.06 -23.03 1.34
N PRO A 350 8.60 -24.19 0.92
CA PRO A 350 9.15 -24.38 -0.41
C PRO A 350 8.17 -24.09 -1.56
N THR A 351 6.87 -24.34 -1.37
CA THR A 351 5.87 -24.09 -2.44
C THR A 351 5.64 -22.60 -2.63
N ALA A 352 5.44 -21.84 -1.55
CA ALA A 352 5.38 -20.38 -1.59
C ALA A 352 6.68 -19.77 -2.15
N ARG A 353 7.84 -20.36 -1.81
CA ARG A 353 9.14 -19.93 -2.35
C ARG A 353 9.25 -20.14 -3.85
N ALA A 354 8.78 -21.27 -4.37
CA ALA A 354 8.75 -21.54 -5.80
C ALA A 354 7.83 -20.55 -6.53
N ALA A 355 6.66 -20.21 -5.95
CA ALA A 355 5.76 -19.19 -6.49
C ALA A 355 6.43 -17.80 -6.55
N ALA A 356 7.13 -17.40 -5.49
CA ALA A 356 7.90 -16.16 -5.47
C ALA A 356 8.99 -16.13 -6.56
N LEU A 357 9.72 -17.24 -6.73
CA LEU A 357 10.73 -17.38 -7.77
C LEU A 357 10.12 -17.27 -9.18
N HIS A 358 8.98 -17.92 -9.45
CA HIS A 358 8.29 -17.81 -10.72
C HIS A 358 7.86 -16.37 -11.03
N GLY A 359 7.37 -15.64 -10.01
CA GLY A 359 7.03 -14.22 -10.15
C GLY A 359 8.26 -13.34 -10.44
N LEU A 360 9.39 -13.62 -9.79
CA LEU A 360 10.66 -12.94 -10.06
C LEU A 360 11.16 -13.24 -11.49
N ASP A 361 11.14 -14.50 -11.94
CA ASP A 361 11.58 -14.90 -13.28
C ASP A 361 10.76 -14.18 -14.37
N ALA A 362 9.44 -14.16 -14.22
CA ALA A 362 8.55 -13.49 -15.17
C ALA A 362 8.88 -11.99 -15.30
N ARG A 363 9.07 -11.30 -14.17
CA ARG A 363 9.45 -9.87 -14.13
C ARG A 363 10.85 -9.63 -14.71
N ALA A 364 11.83 -10.45 -14.34
CA ALA A 364 13.20 -10.36 -14.83
C ALA A 364 13.27 -10.53 -16.35
N ARG A 365 12.56 -11.52 -16.91
CA ARG A 365 12.49 -11.74 -18.36
C ARG A 365 11.75 -10.63 -19.10
N ALA A 366 10.70 -10.07 -18.50
CA ALA A 366 9.98 -8.94 -19.09
C ALA A 366 10.91 -7.73 -19.21
N LEU A 367 11.63 -7.38 -18.14
CA LEU A 367 12.63 -6.32 -18.16
C LEU A 367 13.77 -6.61 -19.15
N ALA A 368 14.30 -7.82 -19.14
CA ALA A 368 15.40 -8.24 -20.01
C ALA A 368 15.06 -8.07 -21.49
N ARG A 369 13.86 -8.50 -21.90
CA ARG A 369 13.38 -8.34 -23.29
C ARG A 369 13.20 -6.88 -23.69
N GLU A 370 12.72 -6.06 -22.77
CA GLU A 370 12.39 -4.67 -23.08
C GLU A 370 13.60 -3.76 -23.14
N MET A 371 14.53 -3.90 -22.20
CA MET A 371 15.76 -3.11 -22.18
C MET A 371 16.90 -3.75 -22.97
N ASP A 372 16.68 -4.93 -23.55
CA ASP A 372 17.70 -5.73 -24.22
C ASP A 372 18.92 -5.99 -23.32
N VAL A 373 18.69 -6.30 -22.04
CA VAL A 373 19.76 -6.61 -21.07
C VAL A 373 19.67 -8.07 -20.62
N PRO A 374 20.77 -8.85 -20.65
CA PRO A 374 20.75 -10.24 -20.25
C PRO A 374 20.76 -10.35 -18.72
N VAL A 375 19.60 -10.66 -18.13
CA VAL A 375 19.57 -11.17 -16.75
C VAL A 375 20.05 -12.63 -16.79
N VAL A 376 21.10 -12.94 -16.01
CA VAL A 376 21.79 -14.24 -16.06
C VAL A 376 21.44 -15.15 -14.88
N GLY A 377 20.78 -14.63 -13.85
CA GLY A 377 20.40 -15.41 -12.68
C GLY A 377 19.42 -14.70 -11.77
N LEU A 378 18.80 -15.47 -10.88
CA LEU A 378 17.77 -15.02 -9.95
C LEU A 378 18.18 -15.35 -8.51
N VAL A 379 17.97 -14.43 -7.58
CA VAL A 379 18.31 -14.64 -6.17
C VAL A 379 17.12 -14.25 -5.29
N LEU A 380 16.74 -15.15 -4.38
CA LEU A 380 15.86 -14.83 -3.26
C LEU A 380 16.71 -14.51 -2.02
N SER A 381 16.64 -13.27 -1.55
CA SER A 381 17.29 -12.82 -0.30
C SER A 381 16.36 -13.12 0.87
N LEU A 382 16.62 -14.23 1.55
CA LEU A 382 15.79 -14.74 2.65
C LEU A 382 16.18 -14.10 3.99
N PRO A 383 15.22 -13.95 4.92
CA PRO A 383 15.49 -13.48 6.27
C PRO A 383 16.64 -14.23 6.95
N SER A 384 17.35 -13.52 7.82
CA SER A 384 18.44 -14.10 8.61
C SER A 384 17.93 -15.27 9.46
N GLY A 385 18.70 -16.36 9.51
CA GLY A 385 18.35 -17.56 10.29
C GLY A 385 17.44 -18.57 9.59
N VAL A 386 16.94 -18.25 8.38
CA VAL A 386 16.16 -19.21 7.57
C VAL A 386 17.07 -20.25 6.90
N LEU A 387 18.22 -19.82 6.39
CA LEU A 387 19.21 -20.68 5.76
C LEU A 387 20.52 -20.69 6.55
N GLY A 388 21.28 -21.78 6.36
CA GLY A 388 22.66 -21.88 6.82
C GLY A 388 23.64 -21.03 6.00
N ALA A 389 24.94 -21.28 6.18
CA ALA A 389 25.99 -20.44 5.58
C ALA A 389 26.16 -20.59 4.06
N ALA A 390 25.62 -21.64 3.44
CA ALA A 390 25.76 -21.93 2.02
C ALA A 390 24.50 -21.52 1.24
N PRO A 391 24.63 -21.09 -0.03
CA PRO A 391 23.48 -20.76 -0.85
C PRO A 391 22.75 -22.04 -1.24
N VAL A 392 21.43 -22.00 -1.27
CA VAL A 392 20.62 -23.12 -1.77
C VAL A 392 20.35 -22.89 -3.25
N VAL A 393 20.83 -23.79 -4.09
CA VAL A 393 20.50 -23.76 -5.53
C VAL A 393 19.07 -24.27 -5.69
N LEU A 394 18.18 -23.39 -6.15
CA LEU A 394 16.76 -23.69 -6.37
C LEU A 394 16.54 -24.29 -7.75
N HIS A 395 17.15 -23.71 -8.78
CA HIS A 395 17.14 -24.21 -10.15
C HIS A 395 18.58 -24.18 -10.64
N ALA A 396 19.12 -25.34 -10.99
CA ALA A 396 20.44 -25.44 -11.58
C ALA A 396 20.41 -24.93 -13.03
N ALA A 397 21.58 -24.54 -13.54
CA ALA A 397 21.76 -24.11 -14.93
C ALA A 397 21.60 -25.26 -15.96
N ASP A 398 21.14 -26.44 -15.53
CA ASP A 398 21.04 -27.65 -16.36
C ASP A 398 19.87 -27.56 -17.36
N ASP A 399 18.86 -26.74 -17.08
CA ASP A 399 17.81 -26.39 -18.04
C ASP A 399 18.23 -25.15 -18.85
N PRO A 400 18.52 -25.28 -20.15
CA PRO A 400 18.96 -24.16 -20.99
C PRO A 400 17.91 -23.04 -21.15
N GLN A 401 16.65 -23.27 -20.77
CA GLN A 401 15.62 -22.23 -20.81
C GLN A 401 15.39 -21.55 -19.45
N ALA A 402 15.79 -22.17 -18.34
CA ALA A 402 15.63 -21.62 -17.00
C ALA A 402 16.81 -20.71 -16.62
N LEU A 403 16.53 -19.57 -15.99
CA LEU A 403 17.57 -18.82 -15.32
C LEU A 403 17.98 -19.57 -14.05
N PRO A 404 19.29 -19.77 -13.80
CA PRO A 404 19.73 -20.37 -12.55
C PRO A 404 19.26 -19.51 -11.38
N ALA A 405 18.77 -20.19 -10.34
CA ALA A 405 18.10 -19.55 -9.22
C ALA A 405 18.68 -19.99 -7.88
N TYR A 406 18.84 -19.04 -6.96
CA TYR A 406 19.46 -19.26 -5.66
C TYR A 406 18.58 -18.69 -4.54
N ALA A 407 18.58 -19.33 -3.38
CA ALA A 407 18.15 -18.74 -2.13
C ALA A 407 19.37 -18.52 -1.24
N VAL A 408 19.51 -17.30 -0.70
CA VAL A 408 20.67 -16.90 0.10
C VAL A 408 20.17 -16.22 1.36
N ALA A 409 20.81 -16.49 2.51
CA ALA A 409 20.57 -15.72 3.72
C ALA A 409 20.97 -14.25 3.49
N ARG A 410 20.10 -13.30 3.82
CA ARG A 410 20.29 -11.86 3.55
C ARG A 410 21.66 -11.35 4.01
N THR A 411 22.05 -11.68 5.24
CA THR A 411 23.34 -11.29 5.85
C THR A 411 24.59 -11.87 5.16
N LEU A 412 24.42 -12.85 4.27
CA LEU A 412 25.51 -13.45 3.51
C LEU A 412 25.38 -13.14 2.01
N LEU A 413 24.39 -12.35 1.60
CA LEU A 413 24.11 -12.07 0.19
C LEU A 413 25.32 -11.45 -0.51
N ALA A 414 25.95 -10.45 0.10
CA ALA A 414 27.11 -9.79 -0.46
C ALA A 414 28.28 -10.75 -0.64
N ASP A 415 28.56 -11.58 0.36
CA ASP A 415 29.64 -12.57 0.32
C ASP A 415 29.44 -13.58 -0.82
N HIS A 416 28.22 -14.07 -1.00
CA HIS A 416 27.90 -15.05 -2.04
C HIS A 416 27.95 -14.47 -3.44
N VAL A 417 27.40 -13.27 -3.63
CA VAL A 417 27.45 -12.57 -4.91
C VAL A 417 28.90 -12.17 -5.24
N ALA A 418 29.69 -11.73 -4.26
CA ALA A 418 31.09 -11.36 -4.43
C ALA A 418 32.01 -12.55 -4.73
N ALA A 419 31.77 -13.70 -4.08
CA ALA A 419 32.50 -14.95 -4.33
C ALA A 419 32.15 -15.58 -5.69
N GLY A 420 30.97 -15.23 -6.22
CA GLY A 420 30.43 -15.75 -7.46
C GLY A 420 29.39 -16.83 -7.19
N LEU A 421 28.22 -16.68 -7.80
CA LEU A 421 27.12 -17.64 -7.68
C LEU A 421 27.43 -18.92 -8.46
N PRO A 422 27.14 -20.11 -7.90
CA PRO A 422 27.48 -21.39 -8.53
C PRO A 422 26.82 -21.59 -9.90
N GLY A 423 27.60 -21.89 -10.93
CA GLY A 423 27.07 -22.14 -12.28
C GLY A 423 26.95 -20.89 -13.16
N LEU A 424 27.19 -19.69 -12.62
CA LEU A 424 27.34 -18.47 -13.42
C LEU A 424 28.78 -18.30 -13.91
N THR A 425 28.94 -17.91 -15.18
CA THR A 425 30.23 -17.59 -15.78
C THR A 425 30.46 -16.08 -15.79
N SER A 426 31.73 -15.66 -15.85
CA SER A 426 32.08 -14.25 -16.01
C SER A 426 31.53 -13.70 -17.32
N MET A 427 30.89 -12.54 -17.26
CA MET A 427 30.43 -11.82 -18.44
C MET A 427 31.60 -11.03 -19.05
N ASP A 428 31.62 -10.96 -20.38
CA ASP A 428 32.60 -10.15 -21.11
C ASP A 428 32.58 -8.66 -20.66
N PRO A 429 33.75 -8.01 -20.46
CA PRO A 429 33.81 -6.64 -19.99
C PRO A 429 33.12 -5.60 -20.88
N GLU A 430 33.17 -5.76 -22.22
CA GLU A 430 32.49 -4.83 -23.14
C GLU A 430 30.98 -4.98 -22.99
N ARG A 431 30.51 -6.23 -22.87
CA ARG A 431 29.10 -6.52 -22.61
C ARG A 431 28.64 -5.99 -21.25
N LEU A 432 29.45 -6.11 -20.19
CA LEU A 432 29.15 -5.54 -18.88
C LEU A 432 29.00 -4.02 -18.95
N LEU A 433 29.88 -3.34 -19.68
CA LEU A 433 29.81 -1.89 -19.87
C LEU A 433 28.56 -1.49 -20.64
N ALA A 434 28.19 -2.23 -21.69
CA ALA A 434 26.97 -2.00 -22.45
C ALA A 434 25.70 -2.15 -21.59
N VAL A 435 25.62 -3.23 -20.79
CA VAL A 435 24.51 -3.47 -19.85
C VAL A 435 24.42 -2.36 -18.82
N ARG A 436 25.55 -1.97 -18.23
CA ARG A 436 25.60 -0.85 -17.29
C ARG A 436 25.10 0.45 -17.91
N THR A 437 25.54 0.75 -19.12
CA THR A 437 25.17 1.99 -19.83
C THR A 437 23.67 2.03 -20.08
N ARG A 438 23.09 0.93 -20.58
CA ARG A 438 21.63 0.80 -20.75
C ARG A 438 20.87 0.99 -19.44
N LEU A 439 21.30 0.32 -18.36
CA LEU A 439 20.65 0.46 -17.05
C LEU A 439 20.76 1.87 -16.48
N VAL A 440 21.85 2.60 -16.73
CA VAL A 440 21.98 4.00 -16.26
C VAL A 440 21.06 4.95 -17.04
N LEU A 441 20.89 4.73 -18.35
CA LEU A 441 20.14 5.64 -19.22
C LEU A 441 18.64 5.34 -19.23
N ASP A 442 18.27 4.06 -19.24
CA ASP A 442 16.91 3.64 -19.59
C ASP A 442 16.13 3.05 -18.40
N ALA A 443 16.80 2.68 -17.30
CA ALA A 443 16.10 2.14 -16.13
C ALA A 443 15.20 3.20 -15.50
N ARG A 444 13.93 2.84 -15.30
CA ARG A 444 12.94 3.66 -14.61
C ARG A 444 12.74 3.12 -13.20
N PHE A 445 12.57 4.03 -12.25
CA PHE A 445 12.34 3.69 -10.85
C PHE A 445 10.89 3.94 -10.46
N VAL A 446 10.38 3.16 -9.50
CA VAL A 446 9.03 3.29 -8.92
C VAL A 446 9.00 3.99 -7.57
#